data_AF-A0A5K7XIY9-F1
#
_entry.id   AF-A0A5K7XIY9-F1
#
_cell.length_a   1.000
_cell.length_b   1.000
_cell.length_c   1.000
_cell.angle_alpha   90.00
_cell.angle_beta   90.00
_cell.angle_gamma   90.00
#
_symmetry.space_group_name_H-M   'P 1'
#
loop_
_entity.id
_entity.type
_entity.pdbx_description
1 polymer ?
#
loop_
_entity_poly.entity_id
_entity_poly.type
_entity_poly.pdbx_seq_one_letter_code
_entity_poly.pdbx_strand_id
1 'polypeptide(L)'
;MSNGVIAEAYWVRPLDEQLRLLQSDRNGLSESLSRARYKARKTSHPARKQYRRLRLFLAQLKSPITILLLGAAALSVLAHDHADALMVLGIVMAGAFLSFWQENGAAGAMERLLALVSTKCVILREGRRVELPSDRVVPGDVIELTAGSTIPGDGLLIESRDLLVDEASLTGESFPVEKIPGVLPADTPLSQRNNTVFAGTHVVSGVGKALVVHVGNVTEFGRISRQLQRQPPETEFERGIRHLGNLLLEATTALLLVIFTVNVLCKRDVLESLMFALALAIGLTPQLLPAIISVNLAQGARRMAALKVIVRRLSSIENFGSMNVLCSDKTGTLTTGIVNVHSALDPLGRLCDATLRAATINAALQTGFRNPIDEAIRKRLSFDPSAYRKIGESPYDFIRKRLSVLVEFGGEYQLITKGAVDNVLSVCSRVRLRDGTCVELAVHEAEISRVYRELSEQGFRTLALAKRHYEKRVPQYGQAVELECDMVFVGFLVLEDPPKDGIVEAISRIDSLGSA
;
A
#
# COMPACT_ATOMS: atom_id res chain seq x y z
N MET A 1 -30.09 -15.95 16.55
CA MET A 1 -29.49 -14.62 16.29
C MET A 1 -28.52 -14.13 17.40
N SER A 2 -27.88 -14.99 18.21
CA SER A 2 -26.87 -14.51 19.19
C SER A 2 -25.51 -15.23 19.18
N ASN A 3 -25.32 -16.29 18.39
CA ASN A 3 -24.05 -17.05 18.37
C ASN A 3 -23.09 -16.65 17.23
N GLY A 4 -23.47 -15.71 16.35
CA GLY A 4 -22.65 -15.26 15.22
C GLY A 4 -21.78 -14.04 15.52
N VAL A 5 -22.19 -13.18 16.45
CA VAL A 5 -21.54 -11.89 16.75
C VAL A 5 -20.23 -12.07 17.53
N ILE A 6 -20.12 -13.14 18.32
CA ILE A 6 -18.94 -13.40 19.18
C ILE A 6 -17.78 -14.01 18.36
N ALA A 7 -18.02 -14.53 17.16
CA ALA A 7 -16.95 -14.98 16.25
C ALA A 7 -16.25 -13.82 15.52
N GLU A 8 -16.87 -12.63 15.44
CA GLU A 8 -16.36 -11.50 14.65
C GLU A 8 -15.34 -10.62 15.39
N ALA A 9 -15.39 -10.56 16.71
CA ALA A 9 -14.55 -9.66 17.51
C ALA A 9 -13.28 -10.34 18.04
N TYR A 10 -12.36 -10.75 17.17
CA TYR A 10 -11.15 -11.47 17.58
C TYR A 10 -10.21 -10.64 18.49
N TRP A 11 -10.35 -9.32 18.54
CA TRP A 11 -9.60 -8.42 19.43
C TRP A 11 -10.04 -8.47 20.90
N VAL A 12 -11.20 -9.06 21.21
CA VAL A 12 -11.71 -9.18 22.58
C VAL A 12 -11.28 -10.48 23.28
N ARG A 13 -10.67 -11.40 22.52
CA ARG A 13 -10.34 -12.73 23.03
C ARG A 13 -8.87 -12.79 23.47
N PRO A 14 -8.57 -13.46 24.59
CA PRO A 14 -7.20 -13.82 24.92
C PRO A 14 -6.56 -14.64 23.79
N LEU A 15 -5.27 -14.40 23.55
CA LEU A 15 -4.51 -15.08 22.49
C LEU A 15 -4.64 -16.62 22.57
N ASP A 16 -4.56 -17.19 23.77
CA ASP A 16 -4.59 -18.65 23.95
C ASP A 16 -5.95 -19.28 23.61
N GLU A 17 -7.04 -18.50 23.69
CA GLU A 17 -8.36 -18.93 23.20
C GLU A 17 -8.40 -18.89 21.67
N GLN A 18 -7.89 -17.81 21.07
CA GLN A 18 -7.85 -17.65 19.61
C GLN A 18 -6.96 -18.69 18.93
N LEU A 19 -5.83 -19.05 19.54
CA LEU A 19 -4.95 -20.14 19.11
C LEU A 19 -5.67 -21.49 19.12
N ARG A 20 -6.45 -21.80 20.16
CA ARG A 20 -7.26 -23.03 20.25
C ARG A 20 -8.34 -23.08 19.18
N LEU A 21 -9.07 -21.98 18.97
CA LEU A 21 -10.11 -21.88 17.94
C LEU A 21 -9.54 -22.09 16.53
N LEU A 22 -8.35 -21.52 16.28
CA LEU A 22 -7.65 -21.67 15.01
C LEU A 22 -6.75 -22.90 14.96
N GLN A 23 -6.79 -23.81 15.94
CA GLN A 23 -5.92 -25.00 16.03
C GLN A 23 -4.46 -24.69 15.67
N SER A 24 -3.95 -23.58 16.19
CA SER A 24 -2.60 -23.07 15.93
C SER A 24 -1.81 -22.91 17.23
N ASP A 25 -0.51 -22.68 17.10
CA ASP A 25 0.42 -22.45 18.19
C ASP A 25 1.12 -21.09 17.99
N ARG A 26 1.72 -20.54 19.04
CA ARG A 26 2.63 -19.37 18.95
C ARG A 26 3.80 -19.64 18.00
N ASN A 27 4.17 -20.91 17.83
CA ASN A 27 5.18 -21.36 16.89
C ASN A 27 4.67 -21.59 15.45
N GLY A 28 3.39 -21.31 15.20
CA GLY A 28 2.76 -21.42 13.89
C GLY A 28 2.02 -22.74 13.65
N LEU A 29 1.39 -22.84 12.48
CA LEU A 29 0.62 -24.01 12.05
C LEU A 29 1.51 -25.17 11.58
N SER A 30 0.97 -26.38 11.69
CA SER A 30 1.51 -27.55 11.01
C SER A 30 1.35 -27.46 9.50
N GLU A 31 2.29 -28.03 8.75
CA GLU A 31 2.28 -27.91 7.29
C GLU A 31 1.06 -28.61 6.66
N SER A 32 0.63 -29.75 7.24
CA SER A 32 -0.55 -30.50 6.79
C SER A 32 -1.85 -29.70 6.92
N LEU A 33 -2.05 -29.06 8.07
CA LEU A 33 -3.24 -28.26 8.35
C LEU A 33 -3.27 -26.98 7.50
N SER A 34 -2.11 -26.32 7.33
CA SER A 34 -1.99 -25.15 6.46
C SER A 34 -2.31 -25.49 5.00
N ARG A 35 -1.80 -26.60 4.47
CA ARG A 35 -2.13 -27.09 3.11
C ARG A 35 -3.62 -27.40 2.96
N ALA A 36 -4.23 -28.04 3.96
CA ALA A 36 -5.66 -28.36 3.96
C ALA A 36 -6.52 -27.07 3.93
N ARG A 37 -6.20 -26.08 4.78
CA ARG A 37 -6.89 -24.77 4.81
C ARG A 37 -6.71 -24.01 3.52
N TYR A 38 -5.52 -24.02 2.93
CA TYR A 38 -5.27 -23.36 1.66
C TYR A 38 -6.09 -24.01 0.53
N LYS A 39 -6.17 -25.34 0.49
CA LYS A 39 -6.99 -26.07 -0.48
C LYS A 39 -8.49 -25.77 -0.30
N ALA A 40 -8.99 -25.74 0.94
CA ALA A 40 -10.37 -25.38 1.27
C ALA A 40 -10.71 -23.94 0.86
N ARG A 41 -9.80 -22.99 1.09
CA ARG A 41 -9.95 -21.59 0.67
C ARG A 41 -9.99 -21.45 -0.86
N LYS A 42 -9.09 -22.14 -1.57
CA LYS A 42 -9.02 -22.12 -3.05
C LYS A 42 -10.20 -22.82 -3.73
N THR A 43 -10.88 -23.72 -3.02
CA THR A 43 -12.11 -24.38 -3.49
C THR A 43 -13.35 -23.54 -3.18
N SER A 44 -13.38 -22.83 -2.05
CA SER A 44 -14.46 -21.91 -1.66
C SER A 44 -14.50 -20.62 -2.49
N HIS A 45 -13.34 -20.12 -2.89
CA HIS A 45 -13.19 -19.15 -3.98
C HIS A 45 -12.72 -19.94 -5.19
N PRO A 46 -13.61 -20.67 -5.91
CA PRO A 46 -13.18 -21.51 -7.02
C PRO A 46 -12.33 -20.65 -7.93
N ALA A 47 -11.06 -21.02 -8.07
CA ALA A 47 -10.23 -20.48 -9.11
C ALA A 47 -11.01 -20.69 -10.40
N ARG A 48 -11.57 -19.60 -10.94
CA ARG A 48 -12.46 -19.57 -12.12
C ARG A 48 -11.92 -20.37 -13.30
N LYS A 49 -10.65 -20.75 -13.29
CA LYS A 49 -9.88 -21.46 -14.31
C LYS A 49 -10.56 -22.65 -14.98
N GLN A 50 -11.17 -23.57 -14.22
CA GLN A 50 -11.64 -24.83 -14.84
C GLN A 50 -12.94 -24.63 -15.61
N TYR A 51 -13.88 -23.89 -15.02
CA TYR A 51 -15.07 -23.40 -15.73
C TYR A 51 -14.71 -22.37 -16.80
N ARG A 52 -13.61 -21.62 -16.67
CA ARG A 52 -13.19 -20.62 -17.66
C ARG A 52 -12.87 -21.24 -19.02
N ARG A 53 -12.26 -22.41 -19.13
CA ARG A 53 -11.95 -23.00 -20.46
C ARG A 53 -13.20 -23.40 -21.24
N LEU A 54 -14.08 -24.18 -20.63
CA LEU A 54 -15.35 -24.57 -21.26
C LEU A 54 -16.27 -23.36 -21.46
N ARG A 55 -16.30 -22.43 -20.50
CA ARG A 55 -17.08 -21.19 -20.61
C ARG A 55 -16.53 -20.25 -21.67
N LEU A 56 -15.22 -20.16 -21.87
CA LEU A 56 -14.63 -19.38 -22.97
C LEU A 56 -15.06 -19.97 -24.31
N PHE A 57 -14.95 -21.29 -24.48
CA PHE A 57 -15.43 -21.98 -25.68
C PHE A 57 -16.95 -21.77 -25.91
N LEU A 58 -17.77 -21.96 -24.88
CA LEU A 58 -19.23 -21.73 -24.95
C LEU A 58 -19.60 -20.25 -25.11
N ALA A 59 -18.77 -19.31 -24.65
CA ALA A 59 -18.98 -17.88 -24.86
C ALA A 59 -18.75 -17.48 -26.31
N GLN A 60 -17.83 -18.14 -27.02
CA GLN A 60 -17.63 -17.91 -28.46
C GLN A 60 -18.88 -18.28 -29.27
N LEU A 61 -19.60 -19.33 -28.87
CA LEU A 61 -20.87 -19.72 -29.50
C LEU A 61 -22.01 -18.71 -29.31
N LYS A 62 -21.85 -17.72 -28.41
CA LYS A 62 -22.84 -16.65 -28.18
C LYS A 62 -22.59 -15.39 -29.02
N SER A 63 -21.55 -15.36 -29.84
CA SER A 63 -21.30 -14.25 -30.76
C SER A 63 -22.47 -14.10 -31.75
N PRO A 64 -22.97 -12.87 -32.03
CA PRO A 64 -24.06 -12.64 -32.98
C PRO A 64 -23.82 -13.29 -34.36
N ILE A 65 -22.58 -13.24 -34.85
CA ILE A 65 -22.19 -13.84 -36.14
C ILE A 65 -22.24 -15.38 -36.07
N THR A 66 -21.79 -15.96 -34.96
CA THR A 66 -21.85 -17.42 -34.75
C THR A 66 -23.27 -17.92 -34.61
N ILE A 67 -24.15 -17.16 -33.94
CA ILE A 67 -25.58 -17.46 -33.85
C ILE A 67 -26.22 -17.41 -35.24
N LEU A 68 -25.89 -16.40 -36.06
CA LEU A 68 -26.37 -16.31 -37.44
C LEU A 68 -25.90 -17.49 -38.28
N LEU A 69 -24.64 -17.91 -38.15
CA LEU A 69 -24.09 -19.10 -38.84
C LEU A 69 -24.74 -20.41 -38.39
N LEU A 70 -25.04 -20.56 -37.10
CA LEU A 70 -25.76 -21.73 -36.59
C LEU A 70 -27.20 -21.76 -37.11
N GLY A 71 -27.86 -20.61 -37.20
CA GLY A 71 -29.19 -20.49 -37.82
C GLY A 71 -29.18 -20.82 -39.31
N ALA A 72 -28.16 -20.32 -40.02
CA ALA A 72 -27.85 -20.65 -41.41
C ALA A 72 -27.64 -22.16 -41.63
N ALA A 73 -26.79 -22.79 -40.83
CA ALA A 73 -26.56 -24.23 -40.88
C ALA A 73 -27.86 -25.03 -40.62
N ALA A 74 -28.68 -24.58 -39.67
CA ALA A 74 -29.97 -25.20 -39.39
C ALA A 74 -30.91 -25.10 -40.62
N LEU A 75 -30.99 -23.93 -41.25
CA LEU A 75 -31.78 -23.75 -42.48
C LEU A 75 -31.30 -24.64 -43.64
N SER A 76 -29.98 -24.82 -43.81
CA SER A 76 -29.43 -25.75 -44.81
C SER A 76 -29.79 -27.21 -44.52
N VAL A 77 -29.80 -27.63 -43.26
CA VAL A 77 -30.28 -28.97 -42.87
C VAL A 77 -31.76 -29.14 -43.20
N LEU A 78 -32.60 -28.12 -42.92
CA LEU A 78 -34.02 -28.16 -43.29
C LEU A 78 -34.21 -28.23 -44.81
N ALA A 79 -33.37 -27.54 -45.58
CA ALA A 79 -33.37 -27.56 -47.05
C ALA A 79 -32.84 -28.88 -47.65
N HIS A 80 -32.47 -29.88 -46.82
CA HIS A 80 -31.85 -31.15 -47.22
C HIS A 80 -30.51 -30.99 -47.96
N ASP A 81 -29.85 -29.82 -47.82
CA ASP A 81 -28.49 -29.62 -48.29
C ASP A 81 -27.49 -29.94 -47.18
N HIS A 82 -27.15 -31.23 -47.10
CA HIS A 82 -26.21 -31.74 -46.11
C HIS A 82 -24.77 -31.27 -46.35
N ALA A 83 -24.41 -30.94 -47.60
CA ALA A 83 -23.06 -30.50 -47.94
C ALA A 83 -22.82 -29.09 -47.41
N ASP A 84 -23.76 -28.17 -47.66
CA ASP A 84 -23.69 -26.80 -47.16
C ASP A 84 -23.74 -26.74 -45.63
N ALA A 85 -24.64 -27.52 -45.01
CA ALA A 85 -24.71 -27.62 -43.55
C ALA A 85 -23.39 -28.10 -42.92
N LEU A 86 -22.75 -29.11 -43.51
CA LEU A 86 -21.45 -29.63 -43.05
C LEU A 86 -20.32 -28.60 -43.23
N MET A 87 -20.30 -27.86 -44.34
CA MET A 87 -19.32 -26.80 -44.57
C MET A 87 -19.45 -25.68 -43.52
N VAL A 88 -20.67 -25.19 -43.27
CA VAL A 88 -20.91 -24.13 -42.28
C VAL A 88 -20.54 -24.59 -40.87
N LEU A 89 -20.95 -25.80 -40.48
CA LEU A 89 -20.59 -26.37 -39.18
C LEU A 89 -19.08 -26.53 -39.04
N GLY A 90 -18.40 -26.96 -40.10
CA GLY A 90 -16.93 -27.07 -40.15
C GLY A 90 -16.24 -25.72 -39.92
N ILE A 91 -16.70 -24.66 -40.60
CA ILE A 91 -16.17 -23.29 -40.43
C ILE A 91 -16.38 -22.79 -39.00
N VAL A 92 -17.57 -22.97 -38.44
CA VAL A 92 -17.89 -22.57 -37.05
C VAL A 92 -17.01 -23.31 -36.04
N MET A 93 -16.84 -24.61 -36.21
CA MET A 93 -16.01 -25.44 -35.33
C MET A 93 -14.52 -25.10 -35.44
N ALA A 94 -14.02 -24.90 -36.66
CA ALA A 94 -12.64 -24.50 -36.90
C ALA A 94 -12.34 -23.12 -36.30
N GLY A 95 -13.25 -22.15 -36.49
CA GLY A 95 -13.16 -20.82 -35.88
C GLY A 95 -13.13 -20.89 -34.35
N ALA A 96 -14.10 -21.59 -33.74
CA ALA A 96 -14.18 -21.75 -32.29
C ALA A 96 -12.94 -22.45 -31.71
N PHE A 97 -12.40 -23.47 -32.39
CA PHE A 97 -11.19 -24.17 -31.99
C PHE A 97 -9.95 -23.26 -32.07
N LEU A 98 -9.77 -22.55 -33.18
CA LEU A 98 -8.65 -21.64 -33.39
C LEU A 98 -8.66 -20.51 -32.34
N SER A 99 -9.81 -19.89 -32.10
CA SER A 99 -9.98 -18.85 -31.06
C SER A 99 -9.69 -19.40 -29.66
N PHE A 100 -10.18 -20.61 -29.33
CA PHE A 100 -9.91 -21.24 -28.02
C PHE A 100 -8.42 -21.51 -27.80
N TRP A 101 -7.73 -22.05 -28.81
CA TRP A 101 -6.31 -22.36 -28.72
C TRP A 101 -5.47 -21.08 -28.53
N GLN A 102 -5.80 -20.02 -29.27
CA GLN A 102 -5.15 -18.71 -29.18
C GLN A 102 -5.37 -18.05 -27.82
N GLU A 103 -6.61 -18.04 -27.32
CA GLU A 103 -6.96 -17.39 -26.05
C GLU A 103 -6.35 -18.12 -24.83
N ASN A 104 -6.31 -19.46 -24.86
CA ASN A 104 -5.72 -20.26 -23.79
C ASN A 104 -4.18 -20.08 -23.73
N GLY A 105 -3.52 -19.85 -24.87
CA GLY A 105 -2.09 -19.51 -24.94
C GLY A 105 -1.78 -18.17 -24.27
N ALA A 106 -2.53 -17.12 -24.61
CA ALA A 106 -2.37 -15.78 -24.02
C ALA A 106 -2.64 -15.76 -22.51
N ALA A 107 -3.67 -16.48 -22.05
CA ALA A 107 -4.02 -16.57 -20.63
C ALA A 107 -2.92 -17.23 -19.77
N GLY A 108 -2.19 -18.21 -20.32
CA GLY A 108 -1.11 -18.90 -19.60
C GLY A 108 0.14 -18.05 -19.40
N ALA A 109 0.52 -17.25 -20.41
CA ALA A 109 1.64 -16.30 -20.31
C ALA A 109 1.36 -15.22 -19.26
N MET A 110 0.13 -14.71 -19.23
CA MET A 110 -0.34 -13.73 -18.23
C MET A 110 -0.14 -14.20 -16.79
N GLU A 111 -0.55 -15.43 -16.53
CA GLU A 111 -0.61 -15.95 -15.18
C GLU A 111 0.79 -16.17 -14.59
N ARG A 112 1.73 -16.63 -15.42
CA ARG A 112 3.13 -16.80 -15.03
C ARG A 112 3.80 -15.47 -14.71
N LEU A 113 3.37 -14.38 -15.36
CA LEU A 113 3.88 -13.03 -15.07
C LEU A 113 3.32 -12.47 -13.77
N LEU A 114 2.01 -12.60 -13.54
CA LEU A 114 1.40 -12.17 -12.27
C LEU A 114 1.94 -12.97 -11.06
N ALA A 115 2.38 -14.21 -11.27
CA ALA A 115 3.02 -15.02 -10.23
C ALA A 115 4.39 -14.48 -9.78
N LEU A 116 5.09 -13.70 -10.62
CA LEU A 116 6.36 -13.04 -10.26
C LEU A 116 6.17 -11.79 -9.39
N VAL A 117 4.92 -11.34 -9.25
CA VAL A 117 4.52 -10.07 -8.60
C VAL A 117 3.95 -10.29 -7.19
N SER A 118 3.86 -11.53 -6.75
CA SER A 118 3.31 -11.81 -5.41
C SER A 118 4.25 -11.26 -4.33
N THR A 119 3.76 -10.31 -3.53
CA THR A 119 4.43 -9.88 -2.30
C THR A 119 4.64 -11.08 -1.40
N LYS A 120 5.89 -11.29 -0.97
CA LYS A 120 6.23 -12.35 -0.03
C LYS A 120 6.07 -11.85 1.40
N CYS A 121 5.83 -12.80 2.31
CA CYS A 121 5.80 -12.56 3.75
C CYS A 121 6.55 -13.70 4.45
N VAL A 122 7.10 -13.41 5.62
CA VAL A 122 7.76 -14.40 6.48
C VAL A 122 6.74 -14.88 7.50
N ILE A 123 6.56 -16.19 7.57
CA ILE A 123 5.70 -16.82 8.57
C ILE A 123 6.49 -17.83 9.40
N LEU A 124 5.93 -18.19 10.54
CA LEU A 124 6.37 -19.29 11.37
C LEU A 124 5.49 -20.51 11.10
N ARG A 125 6.12 -21.67 10.84
CA ARG A 125 5.46 -22.99 10.78
C ARG A 125 6.30 -23.98 11.54
N GLU A 126 5.71 -24.63 12.54
CA GLU A 126 6.40 -25.60 13.40
C GLU A 126 7.73 -25.03 13.95
N GLY A 127 7.73 -23.75 14.33
CA GLY A 127 8.89 -23.03 14.87
C GLY A 127 9.93 -22.60 13.83
N ARG A 128 9.75 -22.93 12.54
CA ARG A 128 10.67 -22.56 11.46
C ARG A 128 10.16 -21.34 10.69
N ARG A 129 11.09 -20.44 10.36
CA ARG A 129 10.83 -19.30 9.47
C ARG A 129 10.71 -19.79 8.03
N VAL A 130 9.58 -19.49 7.39
CA VAL A 130 9.29 -19.83 6.00
C VAL A 130 8.82 -18.59 5.27
N GLU A 131 9.49 -18.25 4.17
CA GLU A 131 9.07 -17.18 3.28
C GLU A 131 8.11 -17.73 2.22
N LEU A 132 6.91 -17.14 2.10
CA LEU A 132 5.95 -17.52 1.06
C LEU A 132 5.19 -16.30 0.50
N PRO A 133 4.61 -16.44 -0.70
CA PRO A 133 3.65 -15.48 -1.25
C PRO A 133 2.49 -15.18 -0.29
N SER A 134 2.13 -13.91 -0.13
CA SER A 134 1.07 -13.43 0.77
C SER A 134 -0.30 -14.03 0.48
N ASP A 135 -0.56 -14.45 -0.77
CA ASP A 135 -1.80 -15.11 -1.18
C ASP A 135 -1.95 -16.54 -0.62
N ARG A 136 -0.85 -17.15 -0.18
CA ARG A 136 -0.82 -18.49 0.43
C ARG A 136 -0.99 -18.49 1.94
N VAL A 137 -1.04 -17.32 2.57
CA VAL A 137 -1.31 -17.18 4.01
C VAL A 137 -2.74 -17.63 4.30
N VAL A 138 -2.92 -18.38 5.39
CA VAL A 138 -4.24 -18.89 5.83
C VAL A 138 -4.53 -18.50 7.27
N PRO A 139 -5.81 -18.47 7.69
CA PRO A 139 -6.15 -18.29 9.10
C PRO A 139 -5.42 -19.31 9.97
N GLY A 140 -4.83 -18.83 11.06
CA GLY A 140 -3.99 -19.56 12.00
C GLY A 140 -2.49 -19.45 11.72
N ASP A 141 -2.04 -19.01 10.53
CA ASP A 141 -0.60 -18.78 10.31
C ASP A 141 -0.10 -17.68 11.27
N VAL A 142 1.13 -17.83 11.78
CA VAL A 142 1.79 -16.79 12.57
C VAL A 142 2.75 -16.05 11.65
N ILE A 143 2.51 -14.76 11.45
CA ILE A 143 3.33 -13.89 10.58
C ILE A 143 4.38 -13.17 11.42
N GLU A 144 5.58 -13.04 10.88
CA GLU A 144 6.63 -12.18 11.44
C GLU A 144 6.56 -10.81 10.79
N LEU A 145 6.53 -9.77 11.62
CA LEU A 145 6.40 -8.38 11.21
C LEU A 145 7.72 -7.66 11.48
N THR A 146 8.28 -7.06 10.46
CA THR A 146 9.45 -6.19 10.55
C THR A 146 9.20 -4.91 9.76
N ALA A 147 9.94 -3.83 10.06
CA ALA A 147 9.89 -2.60 9.29
C ALA A 147 9.93 -2.85 7.76
N GLY A 148 9.03 -2.20 7.02
CA GLY A 148 8.84 -2.38 5.58
C GLY A 148 7.95 -3.56 5.18
N SER A 149 7.53 -4.42 6.12
CA SER A 149 6.63 -5.55 5.82
C SER A 149 5.21 -5.06 5.54
N THR A 150 4.59 -5.60 4.49
CA THR A 150 3.14 -5.47 4.26
C THR A 150 2.40 -6.56 5.02
N ILE A 151 1.31 -6.21 5.69
CA ILE A 151 0.50 -7.16 6.46
C ILE A 151 -0.42 -7.95 5.50
N PRO A 152 -0.31 -9.29 5.41
CA PRO A 152 -1.01 -10.11 4.41
C PRO A 152 -2.47 -10.43 4.76
N GLY A 153 -2.88 -10.23 6.01
CA GLY A 153 -4.19 -10.59 6.55
C GLY A 153 -4.45 -9.88 7.88
N ASP A 154 -5.71 -9.80 8.30
CA ASP A 154 -6.02 -9.24 9.63
C ASP A 154 -5.62 -10.25 10.70
N GLY A 155 -4.96 -9.75 11.75
CA GLY A 155 -4.38 -10.61 12.78
C GLY A 155 -4.40 -10.01 14.17
N LEU A 156 -4.26 -10.90 15.15
CA LEU A 156 -4.13 -10.57 16.57
C LEU A 156 -2.65 -10.60 16.95
N LEU A 157 -2.18 -9.57 17.64
CA LEU A 157 -0.77 -9.45 18.01
C LEU A 157 -0.40 -10.46 19.10
N ILE A 158 0.71 -11.19 18.89
CA ILE A 158 1.27 -12.15 19.85
C ILE A 158 2.33 -11.47 20.70
N GLU A 159 3.27 -10.81 20.02
CA GLU A 159 4.35 -10.05 20.63
C GLU A 159 4.64 -8.84 19.75
N SER A 160 5.04 -7.75 20.39
CA SER A 160 5.56 -6.59 19.68
C SER A 160 6.67 -5.92 20.48
N ARG A 161 7.55 -5.26 19.74
CA ARG A 161 8.60 -4.40 20.27
C ARG A 161 8.71 -3.19 19.36
N ASP A 162 8.30 -2.04 19.90
CA ASP A 162 8.31 -0.75 19.19
C ASP A 162 7.55 -0.81 17.84
N LEU A 163 6.51 -1.65 17.74
CA LEU A 163 5.81 -1.93 16.49
C LEU A 163 4.85 -0.79 16.15
N LEU A 164 5.20 -0.01 15.13
CA LEU A 164 4.37 1.04 14.57
C LEU A 164 3.87 0.63 13.19
N VAL A 165 2.57 0.74 12.97
CA VAL A 165 1.92 0.36 11.71
C VAL A 165 1.20 1.58 11.16
N ASP A 166 1.42 1.86 9.87
CA ASP A 166 0.67 2.89 9.16
C ASP A 166 -0.67 2.30 8.71
N GLU A 167 -1.74 2.78 9.35
CA GLU A 167 -3.12 2.37 9.11
C GLU A 167 -3.95 3.48 8.44
N ALA A 168 -3.30 4.51 7.88
CA ALA A 168 -3.96 5.65 7.24
C ALA A 168 -4.89 5.21 6.10
N SER A 169 -4.50 4.17 5.36
CA SER A 169 -5.29 3.61 4.26
C SER A 169 -6.63 2.99 4.69
N LEU A 170 -6.77 2.64 5.97
CA LEU A 170 -7.97 1.98 6.51
C LEU A 170 -8.76 2.86 7.47
N THR A 171 -8.06 3.65 8.29
CA THR A 171 -8.65 4.45 9.37
C THR A 171 -8.79 5.92 9.00
N GLY A 172 -8.01 6.41 8.03
CA GLY A 172 -7.91 7.83 7.69
C GLY A 172 -7.04 8.64 8.64
N GLU A 173 -6.48 8.02 9.68
CA GLU A 173 -5.58 8.69 10.62
C GLU A 173 -4.17 8.83 10.02
N SER A 174 -3.65 10.05 9.97
CA SER A 174 -2.36 10.36 9.30
C SER A 174 -1.12 9.89 10.07
N PHE A 175 -1.27 9.37 11.29
CA PHE A 175 -0.15 9.01 12.15
C PHE A 175 -0.08 7.49 12.36
N PRO A 176 1.14 6.90 12.34
CA PRO A 176 1.32 5.48 12.64
C PRO A 176 0.82 5.11 14.04
N VAL A 177 0.14 3.97 14.12
CA VAL A 177 -0.47 3.46 15.35
C VAL A 177 0.48 2.47 16.03
N GLU A 178 0.72 2.66 17.32
CA GLU A 178 1.49 1.72 18.15
C GLU A 178 0.68 0.46 18.44
N LYS A 179 1.33 -0.69 18.22
CA LYS A 179 0.71 -2.00 18.37
C LYS A 179 1.22 -2.73 19.60
N ILE A 180 0.31 -3.08 20.50
CA ILE A 180 0.59 -3.66 21.81
C ILE A 180 -0.29 -4.91 22.00
N PRO A 181 0.26 -6.08 22.37
CA PRO A 181 -0.53 -7.28 22.59
C PRO A 181 -1.43 -7.10 23.81
N GLY A 182 -2.62 -7.67 23.77
CA GLY A 182 -3.57 -7.56 24.86
C GLY A 182 -4.99 -7.89 24.43
N VAL A 183 -5.93 -7.62 25.33
CA VAL A 183 -7.37 -7.77 25.10
C VAL A 183 -8.01 -6.40 25.19
N LEU A 184 -8.91 -6.09 24.24
CA LEU A 184 -9.62 -4.83 24.21
C LEU A 184 -11.14 -5.04 24.37
N PRO A 185 -11.88 -4.03 24.87
CA PRO A 185 -13.34 -4.06 24.92
C PRO A 185 -13.99 -4.26 23.54
N ALA A 186 -15.18 -4.88 23.51
CA ALA A 186 -15.89 -5.20 22.27
C ALA A 186 -16.31 -3.97 21.45
N ASP A 187 -16.60 -2.87 22.13
CA ASP A 187 -16.99 -1.57 21.59
C ASP A 187 -15.81 -0.72 21.11
N THR A 188 -14.57 -1.24 21.20
CA THR A 188 -13.38 -0.50 20.75
C THR A 188 -13.45 -0.17 19.25
N PRO A 189 -13.39 1.12 18.87
CA PRO A 189 -13.45 1.54 17.47
C PRO A 189 -12.20 1.08 16.72
N LEU A 190 -12.32 0.90 15.41
CA LEU A 190 -11.27 0.33 14.55
C LEU A 190 -9.90 1.00 14.73
N SER A 191 -9.88 2.34 14.80
CA SER A 191 -8.66 3.15 14.97
C SER A 191 -7.96 2.97 16.32
N GLN A 192 -8.64 2.43 17.34
CA GLN A 192 -8.09 2.21 18.68
C GLN A 192 -7.77 0.73 18.96
N ARG A 193 -7.89 -0.16 17.95
CA ARG A 193 -7.61 -1.59 18.10
C ARG A 193 -6.11 -1.89 18.03
N ASN A 194 -5.37 -1.42 19.02
CA ASN A 194 -3.91 -1.48 19.08
C ASN A 194 -3.36 -2.92 19.22
N ASN A 195 -4.19 -3.89 19.63
CA ASN A 195 -3.80 -5.30 19.69
C ASN A 195 -3.98 -6.06 18.36
N THR A 196 -4.37 -5.37 17.30
CA THR A 196 -4.60 -5.97 15.98
C THR A 196 -3.79 -5.31 14.89
N VAL A 197 -3.56 -6.08 13.82
CA VAL A 197 -2.96 -5.64 12.56
C VAL A 197 -3.94 -5.92 11.42
N PHE A 198 -3.93 -5.09 10.38
CA PHE A 198 -4.91 -5.16 9.30
C PHE A 198 -4.27 -5.42 7.94
N ALA A 199 -4.95 -6.18 7.09
CA ALA A 199 -4.48 -6.51 5.76
C ALA A 199 -4.29 -5.26 4.89
N GLY A 200 -3.13 -5.14 4.25
CA GLY A 200 -2.81 -4.04 3.34
C GLY A 200 -2.21 -2.79 4.02
N THR A 201 -2.13 -2.77 5.35
CA THR A 201 -1.31 -1.79 6.09
C THR A 201 0.15 -2.24 6.10
N HIS A 202 1.06 -1.34 6.47
CA HIS A 202 2.50 -1.62 6.44
C HIS A 202 3.20 -1.21 7.73
N VAL A 203 4.23 -1.96 8.09
CA VAL A 203 5.01 -1.72 9.30
C VAL A 203 6.00 -0.58 9.02
N VAL A 204 5.88 0.51 9.78
CA VAL A 204 6.78 1.66 9.70
C VAL A 204 8.09 1.34 10.43
N SER A 205 7.98 0.80 11.64
CA SER A 205 9.14 0.45 12.47
C SER A 205 8.80 -0.65 13.48
N GLY A 206 9.85 -1.20 14.09
CA GLY A 206 9.75 -2.23 15.12
C GLY A 206 9.65 -3.65 14.57
N VAL A 207 9.42 -4.58 15.49
CA VAL A 207 9.24 -6.00 15.18
C VAL A 207 8.09 -6.57 15.98
N GLY A 208 7.45 -7.61 15.45
CA GLY A 208 6.42 -8.33 16.18
C GLY A 208 6.02 -9.64 15.51
N LYS A 209 5.13 -10.38 16.17
CA LYS A 209 4.45 -11.53 15.57
C LYS A 209 2.95 -11.34 15.72
N ALA A 210 2.20 -11.75 14.71
CA ALA A 210 0.76 -11.73 14.74
C ALA A 210 0.18 -13.07 14.28
N LEU A 211 -0.89 -13.49 14.93
CA LEU A 211 -1.72 -14.62 14.52
C LEU A 211 -2.73 -14.14 13.48
N VAL A 212 -2.67 -14.68 12.27
CA VAL A 212 -3.61 -14.31 11.21
C VAL A 212 -4.98 -14.91 11.51
N VAL A 213 -6.00 -14.07 11.58
CA VAL A 213 -7.39 -14.47 11.84
C VAL A 213 -8.22 -14.42 10.57
N HIS A 214 -8.12 -13.34 9.79
CA HIS A 214 -8.85 -13.18 8.54
C HIS A 214 -7.92 -12.94 7.36
N VAL A 215 -8.30 -13.46 6.19
CA VAL A 215 -7.56 -13.28 4.93
C VAL A 215 -8.52 -13.03 3.77
N GLY A 216 -8.05 -12.29 2.76
CA GLY A 216 -8.82 -12.02 1.54
C GLY A 216 -10.10 -11.21 1.82
N ASN A 217 -11.22 -11.56 1.19
CA ASN A 217 -12.42 -10.71 1.20
C ASN A 217 -13.13 -10.62 2.56
N VAL A 218 -12.68 -11.35 3.58
CA VAL A 218 -13.25 -11.31 4.94
C VAL A 218 -12.59 -10.24 5.81
N THR A 219 -11.39 -9.78 5.42
CA THR A 219 -10.66 -8.73 6.15
C THR A 219 -11.39 -7.40 6.14
N GLU A 220 -11.05 -6.48 7.03
CA GLU A 220 -11.65 -5.14 7.07
C GLU A 220 -11.46 -4.40 5.74
N PHE A 221 -10.24 -4.38 5.23
CA PHE A 221 -9.97 -3.84 3.88
C PHE A 221 -10.73 -4.61 2.79
N GLY A 222 -10.85 -5.93 2.91
CA GLY A 222 -11.59 -6.77 1.97
C GLY A 222 -13.10 -6.52 1.96
N ARG A 223 -13.69 -6.20 3.12
CA ARG A 223 -15.11 -5.81 3.28
C ARG A 223 -15.37 -4.45 2.65
N ILE A 224 -14.52 -3.46 2.94
CA ILE A 224 -14.58 -2.12 2.33
C ILE A 224 -14.40 -2.24 0.81
N SER A 225 -13.38 -2.96 0.35
CA SER A 225 -13.14 -3.17 -1.08
C SER A 225 -14.34 -3.82 -1.77
N ARG A 226 -15.03 -4.78 -1.13
CA ARG A 226 -16.24 -5.42 -1.67
C ARG A 226 -17.41 -4.45 -1.78
N GLN A 227 -17.60 -3.56 -0.81
CA GLN A 227 -18.62 -2.51 -0.87
C GLN A 227 -18.30 -1.45 -1.93
N LEU A 228 -17.01 -1.20 -2.16
CA LEU A 228 -16.49 -0.29 -3.18
C LEU A 228 -16.30 -0.95 -4.57
N GLN A 229 -16.71 -2.21 -4.78
CA GLN A 229 -16.68 -2.88 -6.09
C GLN A 229 -17.72 -2.28 -7.05
N ARG A 230 -17.59 -1.00 -7.36
CA ARG A 230 -17.80 -0.55 -8.73
C ARG A 230 -16.68 -1.19 -9.54
N GLN A 231 -17.02 -1.85 -10.64
CA GLN A 231 -16.02 -2.25 -11.61
C GLN A 231 -15.19 -1.00 -11.94
N PRO A 232 -13.84 -1.08 -11.91
CA PRO A 232 -13.02 0.04 -12.30
C PRO A 232 -13.50 0.51 -13.69
N PRO A 233 -13.65 1.83 -13.90
CA PRO A 233 -14.09 2.34 -15.19
C PRO A 233 -13.14 1.82 -16.27
N GLU A 234 -13.70 1.51 -17.43
CA GLU A 234 -12.91 1.10 -18.60
C GLU A 234 -11.84 2.16 -18.91
N THR A 235 -10.64 1.68 -19.25
CA THR A 235 -9.54 2.57 -19.63
C THR A 235 -9.81 3.24 -20.97
N GLU A 236 -9.14 4.36 -21.26
CA GLU A 236 -9.27 5.04 -22.55
C GLU A 236 -8.87 4.11 -23.71
N PHE A 237 -7.83 3.30 -23.53
CA PHE A 237 -7.47 2.25 -24.48
C PHE A 237 -8.60 1.22 -24.70
N GLU A 238 -9.20 0.69 -23.63
CA GLU A 238 -10.33 -0.25 -23.74
C GLU A 238 -11.53 0.37 -24.47
N ARG A 239 -11.82 1.64 -24.20
CA ARG A 239 -12.84 2.41 -24.93
C ARG A 239 -12.50 2.57 -26.40
N GLY A 240 -11.25 2.90 -26.71
CA GLY A 240 -10.74 3.01 -28.09
C GLY A 240 -10.88 1.70 -28.85
N ILE A 241 -10.53 0.57 -28.24
CA ILE A 241 -10.70 -0.77 -28.85
C ILE A 241 -12.17 -1.11 -29.07
N ARG A 242 -13.06 -0.76 -28.13
CA ARG A 242 -14.51 -0.94 -28.35
C ARG A 242 -15.02 -0.07 -29.50
N HIS A 243 -14.58 1.18 -29.58
CA HIS A 243 -15.01 2.07 -30.67
C HIS A 243 -14.52 1.53 -32.03
N LEU A 244 -13.27 1.09 -32.12
CA LEU A 244 -12.74 0.42 -33.31
C LEU A 244 -13.52 -0.87 -33.63
N GLY A 245 -13.82 -1.68 -32.62
CA GLY A 245 -14.62 -2.90 -32.77
C GLY A 245 -16.02 -2.61 -33.31
N ASN A 246 -16.69 -1.57 -32.80
CA ASN A 246 -18.00 -1.14 -33.26
C ASN A 246 -17.94 -0.60 -34.70
N LEU A 247 -16.92 0.21 -35.03
CA LEU A 247 -16.72 0.71 -36.39
C LEU A 247 -16.52 -0.43 -37.39
N LEU A 248 -15.72 -1.44 -37.03
CA LEU A 248 -15.51 -2.62 -37.87
C LEU A 248 -16.78 -3.48 -37.99
N LEU A 249 -17.57 -3.59 -36.92
CA LEU A 249 -18.86 -4.29 -36.95
C LEU A 249 -19.88 -3.56 -37.84
N GLU A 250 -19.97 -2.24 -37.73
CA GLU A 250 -20.84 -1.39 -38.56
C GLU A 250 -20.45 -1.50 -40.04
N ALA A 251 -19.15 -1.37 -40.36
CA ALA A 251 -18.64 -1.49 -41.72
C ALA A 251 -18.86 -2.90 -42.30
N THR A 252 -18.61 -3.95 -41.52
CA THR A 252 -18.83 -5.34 -41.94
C THR A 252 -20.31 -5.60 -42.18
N THR A 253 -21.19 -5.14 -41.29
CA THR A 253 -22.64 -5.31 -41.44
C THR A 253 -23.18 -4.58 -42.67
N ALA A 254 -22.71 -3.35 -42.92
CA ALA A 254 -23.06 -2.61 -44.13
C ALA A 254 -22.64 -3.36 -45.40
N LEU A 255 -21.40 -3.86 -45.45
CA LEU A 255 -20.90 -4.64 -46.57
C LEU A 255 -21.70 -5.95 -46.78
N LEU A 256 -22.07 -6.63 -45.68
CA LEU A 256 -22.90 -7.84 -45.74
C LEU A 256 -24.27 -7.56 -46.34
N LEU A 257 -24.94 -6.50 -45.89
CA LEU A 257 -26.24 -6.10 -46.43
C LEU A 257 -26.14 -5.76 -47.92
N VAL A 258 -25.09 -5.05 -48.34
CA VAL A 258 -24.87 -4.72 -49.76
C VAL A 258 -24.67 -5.99 -50.59
N ILE A 259 -23.76 -6.88 -50.17
CA ILE A 259 -23.46 -8.12 -50.91
C ILE A 259 -24.69 -9.03 -50.98
N PHE A 260 -25.40 -9.22 -49.86
CA PHE A 260 -26.61 -10.01 -49.81
C PHE A 260 -27.68 -9.45 -50.75
N THR A 261 -27.93 -8.13 -50.68
CA THR A 261 -28.91 -7.46 -51.53
C THR A 261 -28.57 -7.60 -53.01
N VAL A 262 -27.32 -7.35 -53.40
CA VAL A 262 -26.86 -7.49 -54.80
C VAL A 262 -27.00 -8.93 -55.29
N ASN A 263 -26.60 -9.92 -54.48
CA ASN A 263 -26.71 -11.33 -54.87
C ASN A 263 -28.17 -11.76 -55.09
N VAL A 264 -29.08 -11.34 -54.21
CA VAL A 264 -30.52 -11.62 -54.35
C VAL A 264 -31.09 -10.91 -55.59
N LEU A 265 -30.72 -9.65 -55.85
CA LEU A 265 -31.13 -8.92 -57.06
C LEU A 265 -30.60 -9.58 -58.35
N CYS A 266 -29.41 -10.18 -58.30
CA CYS A 266 -28.84 -11.00 -59.38
C CYS A 266 -29.49 -12.39 -59.52
N LYS A 267 -30.60 -12.66 -58.84
CA LYS A 267 -31.36 -13.94 -58.86
C LYS A 267 -30.56 -15.16 -58.38
N ARG A 268 -29.59 -14.97 -57.48
CA ARG A 268 -28.97 -16.10 -56.78
C ARG A 268 -29.89 -16.64 -55.70
N ASP A 269 -29.66 -17.88 -55.30
CA ASP A 269 -30.41 -18.48 -54.20
C ASP A 269 -30.20 -17.69 -52.90
N VAL A 270 -31.27 -17.50 -52.13
CA VAL A 270 -31.26 -16.66 -50.93
C VAL A 270 -30.38 -17.28 -49.83
N LEU A 271 -30.43 -18.60 -49.70
CA LEU A 271 -29.63 -19.34 -48.71
C LEU A 271 -28.15 -19.29 -49.12
N GLU A 272 -27.83 -19.54 -50.39
CA GLU A 272 -26.46 -19.45 -50.92
C GLU A 272 -25.89 -18.01 -50.75
N SER A 273 -26.71 -17.00 -51.02
CA SER A 273 -26.33 -15.58 -50.85
C SER A 273 -26.07 -15.21 -49.40
N LEU A 274 -26.86 -15.75 -48.47
CA LEU A 274 -26.68 -15.57 -47.03
C LEU A 274 -25.42 -16.30 -46.54
N MET A 275 -25.17 -17.53 -47.02
CA MET A 275 -23.97 -18.31 -46.68
C MET A 275 -22.71 -17.58 -47.13
N PHE A 276 -22.71 -17.08 -48.36
CA PHE A 276 -21.59 -16.34 -48.93
C PHE A 276 -21.30 -15.05 -48.14
N ALA A 277 -22.33 -14.28 -47.80
CA ALA A 277 -22.17 -13.08 -46.99
C ALA A 277 -21.61 -13.43 -45.60
N LEU A 278 -22.21 -14.37 -44.88
CA LEU A 278 -21.75 -14.76 -43.54
C LEU A 278 -20.33 -15.33 -43.54
N ALA A 279 -19.93 -16.10 -44.55
CA ALA A 279 -18.56 -16.59 -44.69
C ALA A 279 -17.55 -15.42 -44.80
N LEU A 280 -17.89 -14.39 -45.57
CA LEU A 280 -17.06 -13.18 -45.69
C LEU A 280 -17.00 -12.40 -44.36
N ALA A 281 -18.10 -12.34 -43.60
CA ALA A 281 -18.14 -11.68 -42.29
C ALA A 281 -17.11 -12.24 -41.31
N ILE A 282 -16.97 -13.57 -41.27
CA ILE A 282 -16.00 -14.26 -40.41
C ILE A 282 -14.58 -13.84 -40.79
N GLY A 283 -14.27 -13.79 -42.08
CA GLY A 283 -12.95 -13.41 -42.59
C GLY A 283 -12.57 -11.95 -42.32
N LEU A 284 -13.56 -11.06 -42.22
CA LEU A 284 -13.34 -9.62 -41.99
C LEU A 284 -13.29 -9.24 -40.49
N THR A 285 -13.77 -10.11 -39.60
CA THR A 285 -13.78 -9.81 -38.17
C THR A 285 -12.38 -9.96 -37.57
N PRO A 286 -11.79 -8.93 -36.94
CA PRO A 286 -10.44 -9.01 -36.35
C PRO A 286 -10.45 -9.75 -35.01
N GLN A 287 -10.73 -11.05 -35.04
CA GLN A 287 -10.86 -11.91 -33.85
C GLN A 287 -9.56 -11.96 -33.02
N LEU A 288 -8.41 -11.70 -33.65
CA LEU A 288 -7.09 -11.77 -33.02
C LEU A 288 -6.71 -10.52 -32.21
N LEU A 289 -7.44 -9.42 -32.37
CA LEU A 289 -7.06 -8.13 -31.77
C LEU A 289 -6.90 -8.20 -30.23
N PRO A 290 -7.82 -8.81 -29.45
CA PRO A 290 -7.65 -8.92 -28.00
C PRO A 290 -6.43 -9.76 -27.59
N ALA A 291 -6.11 -10.79 -28.37
CA ALA A 291 -4.96 -11.66 -28.13
C ALA A 291 -3.64 -10.93 -28.40
N ILE A 292 -3.54 -10.20 -29.53
CA ILE A 292 -2.36 -9.40 -29.90
C ILE A 292 -2.07 -8.36 -28.82
N ILE A 293 -3.10 -7.64 -28.38
CA ILE A 293 -2.99 -6.63 -27.32
C ILE A 293 -2.48 -7.26 -26.02
N SER A 294 -3.10 -8.37 -25.60
CA SER A 294 -2.73 -9.05 -24.35
C SER A 294 -1.28 -9.54 -24.36
N VAL A 295 -0.80 -10.07 -25.50
CA VAL A 295 0.58 -10.53 -25.66
C VAL A 295 1.56 -9.36 -25.65
N ASN A 296 1.27 -8.27 -26.36
CA ASN A 296 2.13 -7.09 -26.39
C ASN A 296 2.23 -6.42 -25.02
N LEU A 297 1.11 -6.24 -24.32
CA LEU A 297 1.11 -5.70 -22.95
C LEU A 297 1.85 -6.62 -21.98
N ALA A 298 1.72 -7.94 -22.12
CA ALA A 298 2.47 -8.90 -21.30
C ALA A 298 3.98 -8.81 -21.55
N GLN A 299 4.41 -8.61 -22.79
CA GLN A 299 5.81 -8.37 -23.12
C GLN A 299 6.31 -7.04 -22.55
N GLY A 300 5.50 -6.00 -22.60
CA GLY A 300 5.77 -4.71 -21.93
C GLY A 300 5.97 -4.88 -20.42
N ALA A 301 5.06 -5.59 -19.75
CA ALA A 301 5.18 -5.89 -18.32
C ALA A 301 6.46 -6.67 -17.98
N ARG A 302 6.88 -7.62 -18.83
CA ARG A 302 8.15 -8.33 -18.67
C ARG A 302 9.35 -7.40 -18.72
N ARG A 303 9.36 -6.47 -19.67
CA ARG A 303 10.45 -5.49 -19.81
C ARG A 303 10.50 -4.54 -18.60
N MET A 304 9.35 -4.09 -18.11
CA MET A 304 9.25 -3.27 -16.90
C MET A 304 9.73 -4.04 -15.66
N ALA A 305 9.37 -5.32 -15.52
CA ALA A 305 9.80 -6.16 -14.40
C ALA A 305 11.32 -6.37 -14.38
N ALA A 306 11.97 -6.49 -15.54
CA ALA A 306 13.44 -6.55 -15.65
C ALA A 306 14.11 -5.26 -15.13
N LEU A 307 13.41 -4.13 -15.19
CA LEU A 307 13.82 -2.83 -14.62
C LEU A 307 13.31 -2.63 -13.18
N LYS A 308 12.89 -3.70 -12.50
CA LYS A 308 12.33 -3.68 -11.13
C LYS A 308 11.02 -2.89 -10.98
N VAL A 309 10.31 -2.63 -12.09
CA VAL A 309 8.97 -2.00 -12.07
C VAL A 309 7.90 -3.08 -12.26
N ILE A 310 7.01 -3.21 -11.27
CA ILE A 310 6.08 -4.33 -11.20
C ILE A 310 4.66 -3.91 -11.61
N VAL A 311 4.16 -4.49 -12.69
CA VAL A 311 2.82 -4.19 -13.23
C VAL A 311 1.79 -5.23 -12.73
N ARG A 312 0.86 -4.80 -11.88
CA ARG A 312 -0.23 -5.65 -11.35
C ARG A 312 -1.42 -5.79 -12.32
N ARG A 313 -1.64 -4.79 -13.17
CA ARG A 313 -2.71 -4.74 -14.17
C ARG A 313 -2.11 -4.29 -15.49
N LEU A 314 -2.23 -5.10 -16.54
CA LEU A 314 -1.59 -4.81 -17.81
C LEU A 314 -2.09 -3.53 -18.48
N SER A 315 -3.39 -3.24 -18.35
CA SER A 315 -3.96 -2.00 -18.86
C SER A 315 -3.35 -0.75 -18.24
N SER A 316 -2.73 -0.86 -17.05
CA SER A 316 -2.02 0.27 -16.42
C SER A 316 -0.75 0.69 -17.14
N ILE A 317 -0.18 -0.14 -18.03
CA ILE A 317 0.99 0.26 -18.83
C ILE A 317 0.63 1.40 -19.76
N GLU A 318 -0.55 1.32 -20.40
CA GLU A 318 -1.04 2.36 -21.30
C GLU A 318 -1.44 3.61 -20.52
N ASN A 319 -2.20 3.46 -19.43
CA ASN A 319 -2.54 4.59 -18.55
C ASN A 319 -1.29 5.36 -18.05
N PHE A 320 -0.19 4.66 -17.77
CA PHE A 320 1.06 5.30 -17.35
C PHE A 320 1.71 6.09 -18.49
N GLY A 321 1.58 5.61 -19.74
CA GLY A 321 2.05 6.32 -20.92
C GLY A 321 1.15 7.47 -21.37
N SER A 322 -0.14 7.42 -21.05
CA SER A 322 -1.14 8.46 -21.36
C SER A 322 -1.36 9.44 -20.21
N MET A 323 -0.55 9.38 -19.15
CA MET A 323 -0.70 10.21 -17.96
C MET A 323 -0.41 11.67 -18.28
N ASN A 324 -1.26 12.57 -17.79
CA ASN A 324 -1.11 14.02 -17.93
C ASN A 324 -0.89 14.75 -16.60
N VAL A 325 -1.16 14.08 -15.47
CA VAL A 325 -0.99 14.63 -14.12
C VAL A 325 -0.37 13.56 -13.24
N LEU A 326 0.78 13.87 -12.61
CA LEU A 326 1.42 12.97 -11.65
C LEU A 326 1.20 13.47 -10.21
N CYS A 327 0.26 12.84 -9.51
CA CYS A 327 0.14 13.02 -8.07
C CYS A 327 1.08 12.06 -7.34
N SER A 328 2.09 12.60 -6.64
CA SER A 328 3.00 11.81 -5.81
C SER A 328 2.93 12.23 -4.35
N ASP A 329 3.00 11.26 -3.45
CA ASP A 329 3.34 11.54 -2.06
C ASP A 329 4.81 11.98 -1.95
N LYS A 330 5.17 12.72 -0.90
CA LYS A 330 6.53 13.21 -0.65
C LYS A 330 7.36 12.14 0.06
N THR A 331 6.94 11.79 1.27
CA THR A 331 7.76 11.02 2.22
C THR A 331 7.91 9.58 1.74
N GLY A 332 9.13 9.09 1.60
CA GLY A 332 9.39 7.71 1.17
C GLY A 332 9.08 7.42 -0.31
N THR A 333 8.47 8.35 -1.03
CA THR A 333 8.25 8.26 -2.49
C THR A 333 9.28 9.12 -3.22
N LEU A 334 9.26 10.45 -3.02
CA LEU A 334 10.25 11.39 -3.59
C LEU A 334 11.51 11.48 -2.72
N THR A 335 11.34 11.34 -1.41
CA THR A 335 12.44 11.38 -0.44
C THR A 335 12.84 9.98 0.02
N THR A 336 14.02 9.86 0.63
CA THR A 336 14.50 8.58 1.17
C THR A 336 13.65 8.06 2.33
N GLY A 337 12.91 8.95 3.01
CA GLY A 337 12.17 8.63 4.24
C GLY A 337 13.10 8.49 5.46
N ILE A 338 14.38 8.86 5.31
CA ILE A 338 15.40 8.79 6.36
C ILE A 338 15.69 10.21 6.83
N VAL A 339 15.38 10.49 8.09
CA VAL A 339 15.65 11.80 8.69
C VAL A 339 17.14 11.91 9.06
N ASN A 340 17.76 13.03 8.71
CA ASN A 340 19.12 13.39 9.10
C ASN A 340 19.13 14.75 9.83
N VAL A 341 20.09 14.95 10.74
CA VAL A 341 20.32 16.26 11.36
C VAL A 341 21.16 17.10 10.41
N HIS A 342 20.58 18.16 9.86
CA HIS A 342 21.26 19.12 8.99
C HIS A 342 22.14 20.07 9.83
N SER A 343 21.53 20.75 10.81
CA SER A 343 22.23 21.71 11.68
C SER A 343 21.55 21.88 13.04
N ALA A 344 22.28 22.45 14.00
CA ALA A 344 21.75 22.90 15.29
C ALA A 344 22.04 24.38 15.46
N LEU A 345 21.00 25.17 15.71
CA LEU A 345 21.03 26.62 15.73
C LEU A 345 20.70 27.15 17.12
N ASP A 346 21.19 28.34 17.44
CA ASP A 346 20.72 29.15 18.55
C ASP A 346 19.33 29.76 18.22
N PRO A 347 18.70 30.48 19.16
CA PRO A 347 17.39 31.09 18.94
C PRO A 347 17.34 32.11 17.79
N LEU A 348 18.49 32.65 17.37
CA LEU A 348 18.60 33.68 16.33
C LEU A 348 19.16 33.10 15.01
N GLY A 349 19.16 31.77 14.85
CA GLY A 349 19.48 31.10 13.59
C GLY A 349 20.97 30.86 13.31
N ARG A 350 21.85 31.01 14.30
CA ARG A 350 23.31 30.77 14.12
C ARG A 350 23.72 29.41 14.67
N LEU A 351 24.72 28.76 14.08
CA LEU A 351 25.21 27.46 14.53
C LEU A 351 25.58 27.46 16.02
N CYS A 352 25.07 26.47 16.77
CA CYS A 352 25.21 26.41 18.22
C CYS A 352 25.35 24.98 18.75
N ASP A 353 26.53 24.67 19.27
CA ASP A 353 26.82 23.36 19.85
C ASP A 353 25.99 23.06 21.10
N ALA A 354 25.57 24.08 21.84
CA ALA A 354 24.80 23.88 23.06
C ALA A 354 23.37 23.36 22.76
N THR A 355 22.79 23.76 21.62
CA THR A 355 21.54 23.21 21.10
C THR A 355 21.73 21.75 20.70
N LEU A 356 22.80 21.45 19.96
CA LEU A 356 23.14 20.07 19.60
C LEU A 356 23.34 19.22 20.84
N ARG A 357 24.09 19.72 21.84
CA ARG A 357 24.31 19.02 23.11
C ARG A 357 23.00 18.73 23.83
N ALA A 358 22.07 19.69 23.87
CA ALA A 358 20.74 19.48 24.45
C ALA A 358 19.99 18.35 23.75
N ALA A 359 19.93 18.39 22.42
CA ALA A 359 19.29 17.36 21.60
C ALA A 359 19.93 15.99 21.83
N THR A 360 21.26 15.92 21.87
CA THR A 360 22.01 14.68 22.10
C THR A 360 21.72 14.06 23.46
N ILE A 361 21.73 14.83 24.55
CA ILE A 361 21.41 14.30 25.90
C ILE A 361 19.99 13.77 25.92
N ASN A 362 19.03 14.56 25.42
CA ASN A 362 17.63 14.16 25.40
C ASN A 362 17.42 12.90 24.54
N ALA A 363 17.98 12.84 23.33
CA ALA A 363 17.86 11.67 22.46
C ALA A 363 18.60 10.44 23.03
N ALA A 364 19.76 10.61 23.67
CA ALA A 364 20.52 9.49 24.22
C ALA A 364 19.88 8.86 25.47
N LEU A 365 19.30 9.69 26.34
CA LEU A 365 18.78 9.25 27.64
C LEU A 365 17.27 9.03 27.67
N GLN A 366 16.51 9.44 26.65
CA GLN A 366 15.10 9.09 26.58
C GLN A 366 14.91 7.57 26.45
N THR A 367 14.00 7.02 27.25
CA THR A 367 13.68 5.58 27.28
C THR A 367 12.31 5.26 26.68
N GLY A 368 11.63 6.28 26.14
CA GLY A 368 10.48 6.11 25.28
C GLY A 368 10.85 5.45 23.95
N PHE A 369 9.95 5.54 22.98
CA PHE A 369 10.09 4.82 21.72
C PHE A 369 11.28 5.31 20.88
N ARG A 370 11.93 4.35 20.20
CA ARG A 370 12.97 4.66 19.21
C ARG A 370 12.31 5.27 17.98
N ASN A 371 12.74 6.47 17.61
CA ASN A 371 12.23 7.16 16.43
C ASN A 371 13.39 7.57 15.51
N PRO A 372 13.12 7.72 14.19
CA PRO A 372 14.15 8.09 13.22
C PRO A 372 14.87 9.41 13.53
N ILE A 373 14.18 10.35 14.19
CA ILE A 373 14.77 11.65 14.57
C ILE A 373 15.85 11.46 15.64
N ASP A 374 15.58 10.64 16.65
CA ASP A 374 16.54 10.37 17.73
C ASP A 374 17.70 9.52 17.26
N GLU A 375 17.47 8.61 16.32
CA GLU A 375 18.55 7.91 15.64
C GLU A 375 19.42 8.87 14.83
N ALA A 376 18.83 9.84 14.13
CA ALA A 376 19.56 10.88 13.42
C ALA A 376 20.43 11.73 14.35
N ILE A 377 19.88 12.12 15.51
CA ILE A 377 20.61 12.87 16.54
C ILE A 377 21.77 12.04 17.11
N ARG A 378 21.52 10.78 17.45
CA ARG A 378 22.56 9.88 17.99
C ARG A 378 23.68 9.59 16.99
N LYS A 379 23.40 9.54 15.68
CA LYS A 379 24.47 9.39 14.67
C LYS A 379 25.42 10.59 14.62
N ARG A 380 24.97 11.77 15.05
CA ARG A 380 25.74 13.02 15.09
C ARG A 380 26.26 13.36 16.50
N LEU A 381 26.45 12.34 17.35
CA LEU A 381 27.01 12.48 18.71
C LEU A 381 28.27 13.36 18.68
N SER A 382 28.20 14.50 19.35
CA SER A 382 29.33 15.43 19.50
C SER A 382 30.12 15.19 20.79
N PHE A 383 29.60 14.38 21.72
CA PHE A 383 30.23 14.03 22.98
C PHE A 383 29.53 12.80 23.59
N ASP A 384 30.16 12.18 24.59
CA ASP A 384 29.59 11.04 25.31
C ASP A 384 28.59 11.51 26.41
N PRO A 385 27.29 11.21 26.28
CA PRO A 385 26.29 11.58 27.27
C PRO A 385 26.28 10.67 28.51
N SER A 386 27.14 9.65 28.59
CA SER A 386 27.21 8.70 29.72
C SER A 386 27.45 9.36 31.08
N ALA A 387 28.09 10.53 31.09
CA ALA A 387 28.32 11.31 32.30
C ALA A 387 27.03 11.89 32.91
N TYR A 388 25.93 11.96 32.14
CA TYR A 388 24.63 12.43 32.60
C TYR A 388 23.79 11.26 33.10
N ARG A 389 23.33 11.35 34.35
CA ARG A 389 22.44 10.34 34.93
C ARG A 389 21.00 10.75 34.70
N LYS A 390 20.21 9.89 34.07
CA LYS A 390 18.76 10.10 33.94
C LYS A 390 18.08 9.93 35.30
N ILE A 391 17.27 10.91 35.68
CA ILE A 391 16.45 10.90 36.90
C ILE A 391 14.99 10.61 36.58
N GLY A 392 14.48 11.13 35.46
CA GLY A 392 13.09 10.92 35.04
C GLY A 392 12.86 11.31 33.59
N GLU A 393 11.67 11.00 33.10
CA GLU A 393 11.22 11.45 31.77
C GLU A 393 9.73 11.75 31.75
N SER A 394 9.36 12.60 30.82
CA SER A 394 8.02 12.68 30.25
C SER A 394 8.16 12.16 28.82
N PRO A 395 7.68 10.95 28.52
CA PRO A 395 7.68 10.41 27.17
C PRO A 395 7.00 11.35 26.17
N TYR A 396 7.24 11.10 24.88
CA TYR A 396 6.61 11.90 23.84
C TYR A 396 5.09 11.75 23.90
N ASP A 397 4.41 12.88 23.91
CA ASP A 397 2.96 12.97 23.97
C ASP A 397 2.47 13.64 22.68
N PHE A 398 1.53 13.00 21.99
CA PHE A 398 1.03 13.45 20.69
C PHE A 398 0.15 14.71 20.78
N ILE A 399 -0.44 15.00 21.95
CA ILE A 399 -1.22 16.20 22.21
C ILE A 399 -0.27 17.36 22.51
N ARG A 400 0.68 17.16 23.42
CA ARG A 400 1.67 18.18 23.80
C ARG A 400 2.76 18.39 22.76
N LYS A 401 2.99 17.40 21.89
CA LYS A 401 4.04 17.33 20.87
C LYS A 401 5.45 17.60 21.42
N ARG A 402 5.72 17.13 22.63
CA ARG A 402 6.98 17.33 23.38
C ARG A 402 7.43 16.03 24.05
N LEU A 403 8.74 15.90 24.23
CA LEU A 403 9.39 14.88 25.06
C LEU A 403 10.43 15.56 25.95
N SER A 404 10.43 15.23 27.24
CA SER A 404 11.33 15.83 28.23
C SER A 404 12.08 14.77 29.01
N VAL A 405 13.38 15.00 29.24
CA VAL A 405 14.23 14.13 30.07
C VAL A 405 14.84 14.97 31.17
N LEU A 406 14.69 14.51 32.41
CA LEU A 406 15.32 15.09 33.59
C LEU A 406 16.64 14.36 33.85
N VAL A 407 17.73 15.12 33.87
CA VAL A 407 19.09 14.59 34.03
C VAL A 407 19.79 15.25 35.20
N GLU A 408 20.73 14.54 35.79
CA GLU A 408 21.64 15.01 36.83
C GLU A 408 23.08 14.92 36.34
N PHE A 409 23.85 15.98 36.58
CA PHE A 409 25.27 16.06 36.25
C PHE A 409 25.99 16.90 37.29
N GLY A 410 26.91 16.30 38.05
CA GLY A 410 27.70 17.02 39.06
C GLY A 410 26.87 17.58 40.22
N GLY A 411 25.76 16.92 40.60
CA GLY A 411 24.86 17.37 41.66
C GLY A 411 23.80 18.40 41.22
N GLU A 412 23.88 18.87 39.98
CA GLU A 412 22.93 19.81 39.38
C GLU A 412 21.90 19.08 38.53
N TYR A 413 20.65 19.55 38.53
CA TYR A 413 19.57 18.94 37.74
C TYR A 413 19.17 19.82 36.56
N GLN A 414 18.87 19.18 35.43
CA GLN A 414 18.44 19.85 34.21
C GLN A 414 17.28 19.08 33.56
N LEU A 415 16.18 19.77 33.30
CA LEU A 415 15.12 19.27 32.43
C LEU A 415 15.43 19.72 31.01
N ILE A 416 15.54 18.77 30.08
CA ILE A 416 15.79 19.04 28.66
C ILE A 416 14.58 18.59 27.87
N THR A 417 13.97 19.52 27.14
CA THR A 417 12.75 19.28 26.35
C THR A 417 13.02 19.47 24.87
N LYS A 418 12.51 18.56 24.05
CA LYS A 418 12.46 18.70 22.59
C LYS A 418 11.03 18.51 22.09
N GLY A 419 10.67 19.18 20.99
CA GLY A 419 9.33 19.03 20.43
C GLY A 419 9.06 19.94 19.24
N ALA A 420 7.79 20.00 18.85
CA ALA A 420 7.32 20.97 17.86
C ALA A 420 7.57 22.40 18.35
N VAL A 421 7.92 23.29 17.43
CA VAL A 421 8.40 24.65 17.75
C VAL A 421 7.40 25.40 18.62
N ASP A 422 6.17 25.58 18.16
CA ASP A 422 5.13 26.32 18.89
C ASP A 422 4.84 25.70 20.26
N ASN A 423 4.80 24.36 20.32
CA ASN A 423 4.52 23.64 21.56
C ASN A 423 5.62 23.81 22.61
N VAL A 424 6.89 23.87 22.20
CA VAL A 424 8.01 24.13 23.12
C VAL A 424 8.06 25.60 23.52
N LEU A 425 7.85 26.53 22.57
CA LEU A 425 7.82 27.95 22.86
C LEU A 425 6.69 28.30 23.85
N SER A 426 5.54 27.64 23.78
CA SER A 426 4.42 27.84 24.71
C SER A 426 4.73 27.56 26.19
N VAL A 427 5.81 26.81 26.47
CA VAL A 427 6.27 26.52 27.85
C VAL A 427 7.57 27.26 28.19
N CYS A 428 8.09 28.10 27.30
CA CYS A 428 9.27 28.92 27.51
C CYS A 428 8.89 30.34 27.94
N SER A 429 9.60 30.87 28.93
CA SER A 429 9.49 32.27 29.37
C SER A 429 10.72 33.09 28.98
N ARG A 430 11.86 32.42 28.80
CA ARG A 430 13.16 33.03 28.53
C ARG A 430 13.81 32.42 27.31
N VAL A 431 14.78 33.13 26.75
CA VAL A 431 15.63 32.69 25.66
C VAL A 431 17.09 32.83 26.06
N ARG A 432 17.90 31.83 25.72
CA ARG A 432 19.34 31.85 25.98
C ARG A 432 20.09 32.37 24.75
N LEU A 433 20.71 33.54 24.88
CA LEU A 433 21.54 34.12 23.85
C LEU A 433 22.94 33.46 23.83
N ARG A 434 23.69 33.74 22.77
CA ARG A 434 24.99 33.11 22.50
C ARG A 434 26.06 33.44 23.55
N ASP A 435 25.99 34.61 24.15
CA ASP A 435 26.86 35.04 25.26
C ASP A 435 26.52 34.35 26.59
N GLY A 436 25.48 33.51 26.61
CA GLY A 436 25.01 32.79 27.79
C GLY A 436 23.97 33.56 28.61
N THR A 437 23.66 34.81 28.24
CA THR A 437 22.62 35.59 28.90
C THR A 437 21.24 35.01 28.64
N CYS A 438 20.37 35.09 29.65
CA CYS A 438 18.98 34.66 29.55
C CYS A 438 18.09 35.90 29.64
N VAL A 439 17.37 36.20 28.56
CA VAL A 439 16.45 37.34 28.47
C VAL A 439 15.00 36.85 28.28
N GLU A 440 14.02 37.72 28.44
CA GLU A 440 12.61 37.36 28.23
C GLU A 440 12.36 36.95 26.77
N LEU A 441 11.64 35.83 26.58
CA LEU A 441 11.33 35.29 25.25
C LEU A 441 10.60 36.32 24.38
N ALA A 442 9.68 37.09 24.99
CA ALA A 442 8.87 38.10 24.31
C ALA A 442 9.70 39.14 23.56
N VAL A 443 10.93 39.44 24.02
CA VAL A 443 11.83 40.40 23.36
C VAL A 443 12.32 39.88 22.00
N HIS A 444 12.48 38.56 21.84
CA HIS A 444 13.02 37.93 20.63
C HIS A 444 12.00 37.07 19.87
N GLU A 445 10.73 37.04 20.29
CA GLU A 445 9.69 36.17 19.73
C GLU A 445 9.50 36.38 18.22
N ALA A 446 9.50 37.64 17.76
CA ALA A 446 9.37 37.98 16.34
C ALA A 446 10.56 37.46 15.51
N GLU A 447 11.78 37.51 16.05
CA GLU A 447 12.98 37.04 15.36
C GLU A 447 13.06 35.51 15.34
N ILE A 448 12.74 34.85 16.45
CA ILE A 448 12.61 33.38 16.54
C ILE A 448 11.59 32.88 15.51
N SER A 449 10.43 33.54 15.42
CA SER A 449 9.37 33.21 14.46
C SER A 449 9.82 33.41 13.01
N ARG A 450 10.61 34.45 12.72
CA ARG A 450 11.20 34.68 11.40
C ARG A 450 12.14 33.54 11.02
N VAL A 451 13.07 33.16 11.91
CA VAL A 451 14.01 32.05 11.67
C VAL A 451 13.26 30.74 11.43
N TYR A 452 12.23 30.45 12.24
CA TYR A 452 11.42 29.24 12.03
C TYR A 452 10.72 29.21 10.68
N ARG A 453 10.19 30.37 10.23
CA ARG A 453 9.54 30.50 8.92
C ARG A 453 10.51 30.27 7.77
N GLU A 454 11.68 30.91 7.81
CA GLU A 454 12.73 30.77 6.79
C GLU A 454 13.21 29.32 6.64
N LEU A 455 13.36 28.59 7.76
CA LEU A 455 13.70 27.16 7.73
C LEU A 455 12.59 26.31 7.11
N SER A 456 11.33 26.64 7.42
CA SER A 456 10.17 25.92 6.90
C SER A 456 9.97 26.14 5.40
N GLU A 457 10.20 27.36 4.92
CA GLU A 457 10.16 27.71 3.48
C GLU A 457 11.25 26.98 2.67
N GLN A 458 12.40 26.71 3.29
CA GLN A 458 13.45 25.87 2.71
C GLN A 458 13.13 24.36 2.74
N GLY A 459 11.98 23.97 3.31
CA GLY A 459 11.52 22.59 3.36
C GLY A 459 12.15 21.75 4.48
N PHE A 460 12.87 22.37 5.41
CA PHE A 460 13.42 21.68 6.57
C PHE A 460 12.33 21.37 7.61
N ARG A 461 12.50 20.25 8.31
CA ARG A 461 11.71 19.95 9.50
C ARG A 461 12.45 20.48 10.72
N THR A 462 11.80 21.32 11.51
CA THR A 462 12.46 21.99 12.65
C THR A 462 11.90 21.52 13.98
N LEU A 463 12.77 21.21 14.93
CA LEU A 463 12.42 20.98 16.33
C LEU A 463 12.97 22.09 17.21
N ALA A 464 12.25 22.41 18.28
CA ALA A 464 12.70 23.35 19.29
C ALA A 464 13.30 22.59 20.49
N LEU A 465 14.36 23.15 21.06
CA LEU A 465 15.01 22.66 22.28
C LEU A 465 14.88 23.71 23.38
N ALA A 466 14.48 23.26 24.57
CA ALA A 466 14.42 24.09 25.76
C ALA A 466 15.05 23.39 26.96
N LYS A 467 15.54 24.18 27.92
CA LYS A 467 16.13 23.68 29.16
C LYS A 467 15.62 24.44 30.37
N ARG A 468 15.56 23.75 31.50
CA ARG A 468 15.39 24.39 32.81
C ARG A 468 16.35 23.76 33.81
N HIS A 469 16.97 24.60 34.63
CA HIS A 469 18.00 24.22 35.59
C HIS A 469 17.44 24.26 37.02
N TYR A 470 17.88 23.34 37.87
CA TYR A 470 17.48 23.24 39.27
C TYR A 470 18.72 22.97 40.14
N GLU A 471 19.00 23.87 41.09
CA GLU A 471 20.28 23.90 41.80
C GLU A 471 20.48 22.74 42.79
N LYS A 472 19.51 22.45 43.70
CA LYS A 472 19.73 21.42 44.77
C LYS A 472 18.50 20.63 45.23
N ARG A 473 17.33 20.82 44.59
CA ARG A 473 16.11 20.08 44.91
C ARG A 473 15.44 19.64 43.61
N VAL A 474 15.34 18.33 43.42
CA VAL A 474 14.38 17.76 42.46
C VAL A 474 12.99 18.01 43.05
N PRO A 475 12.05 18.63 42.32
CA PRO A 475 10.67 18.67 42.78
C PRO A 475 10.17 17.24 42.93
N GLN A 476 9.68 16.90 44.12
CA GLN A 476 9.21 15.56 44.44
C GLN A 476 7.82 15.36 43.83
N TYR A 477 7.75 15.16 42.51
CA TYR A 477 6.49 14.90 41.80
C TYR A 477 6.69 13.86 40.69
N GLY A 478 5.73 12.93 40.62
CA GLY A 478 5.84 11.66 39.92
C GLY A 478 5.89 11.71 38.40
N GLN A 479 5.90 12.89 37.77
CA GLN A 479 5.97 13.04 36.30
C GLN A 479 6.71 14.32 35.89
N ALA A 480 7.62 14.23 34.92
CA ALA A 480 8.36 15.39 34.40
C ALA A 480 7.48 16.42 33.65
N VAL A 481 6.20 16.09 33.39
CA VAL A 481 5.23 16.98 32.73
C VAL A 481 4.97 18.24 33.56
N GLU A 482 4.85 18.11 34.89
CA GLU A 482 4.62 19.24 35.80
C GLU A 482 5.82 20.20 35.87
N LEU A 483 6.99 19.74 35.38
CA LEU A 483 8.24 20.51 35.34
C LEU A 483 8.40 21.31 34.03
N GLU A 484 7.53 21.10 33.04
CA GLU A 484 7.53 21.79 31.74
C GLU A 484 6.87 23.18 31.83
N CYS A 485 7.39 24.05 32.68
CA CYS A 485 6.99 25.45 32.76
C CYS A 485 8.22 26.35 32.93
N ASP A 486 8.09 27.64 32.61
CA ASP A 486 9.15 28.64 32.80
C ASP A 486 10.51 28.21 32.21
N MET A 487 10.47 27.58 31.03
CA MET A 487 11.64 27.00 30.38
C MET A 487 12.46 28.08 29.67
N VAL A 488 13.75 27.80 29.46
CA VAL A 488 14.65 28.63 28.66
C VAL A 488 14.81 28.02 27.28
N PHE A 489 14.35 28.71 26.24
CA PHE A 489 14.53 28.31 24.85
C PHE A 489 16.03 28.36 24.48
N VAL A 490 16.55 27.24 23.97
CA VAL A 490 17.98 27.06 23.66
C VAL A 490 18.26 27.21 22.17
N GLY A 491 17.30 26.85 21.31
CA GLY A 491 17.40 27.02 19.87
C GLY A 491 16.74 25.91 19.07
N PHE A 492 17.10 25.83 17.79
CA PHE A 492 16.48 24.96 16.81
C PHE A 492 17.37 23.77 16.42
N LEU A 493 16.77 22.60 16.28
CA LEU A 493 17.39 21.46 15.61
C LEU A 493 16.74 21.31 14.24
N VAL A 494 17.54 21.46 13.19
CA VAL A 494 17.10 21.43 11.80
C VAL A 494 17.33 20.03 11.25
N LEU A 495 16.26 19.43 10.76
CA LEU A 495 16.23 18.08 10.21
C LEU A 495 15.89 18.13 8.72
N GLU A 496 16.49 17.23 7.96
CA GLU A 496 16.22 17.06 6.54
C GLU A 496 15.87 15.60 6.23
N ASP A 497 15.03 15.39 5.23
CA ASP A 497 14.81 14.10 4.59
C ASP A 497 15.22 14.26 3.13
N PRO A 498 16.41 13.75 2.74
CA PRO A 498 16.97 14.04 1.44
C PRO A 498 16.13 13.42 0.31
N PRO A 499 16.10 14.05 -0.87
CA PRO A 499 15.51 13.46 -2.06
C PRO A 499 16.20 12.14 -2.41
N LYS A 500 15.47 11.19 -3.02
CA LYS A 500 16.09 9.97 -3.56
C LYS A 500 17.03 10.30 -4.71
N ASP A 501 18.07 9.49 -4.85
CA ASP A 501 18.99 9.58 -5.97
C ASP A 501 18.23 9.55 -7.31
N GLY A 502 18.52 10.51 -8.18
CA GLY A 502 17.92 10.62 -9.52
C GLY A 502 16.47 11.13 -9.55
N ILE A 503 15.85 11.48 -8.42
CA ILE A 503 14.44 11.92 -8.43
C ILE A 503 14.25 13.26 -9.15
N VAL A 504 15.22 14.17 -9.01
CA VAL A 504 15.18 15.49 -9.67
C VAL A 504 15.22 15.30 -11.19
N GLU A 505 16.14 14.47 -11.68
CA GLU A 505 16.23 14.15 -13.10
C GLU A 505 14.97 13.46 -13.61
N ALA A 506 14.41 12.53 -12.82
CA ALA A 506 13.17 11.85 -13.17
C ALA A 506 11.98 12.83 -13.29
N ILE A 507 11.82 13.75 -12.34
CA ILE A 507 10.78 14.79 -12.39
C ILE A 507 10.99 15.70 -13.59
N SER A 508 12.20 16.21 -13.81
CA SER A 508 12.51 17.05 -14.98
C SER A 508 12.22 16.35 -16.30
N ARG A 509 12.46 15.03 -16.37
CA ARG A 509 12.16 14.24 -17.56
C ARG A 509 10.66 14.05 -17.75
N ILE A 510 9.89 13.85 -16.68
CA ILE A 510 8.43 13.74 -16.75
C ILE A 510 7.81 15.06 -17.19
N ASP A 511 8.28 16.18 -16.63
CA ASP A 511 7.86 17.54 -17.00
C ASP A 511 8.16 17.83 -18.49
N SER A 512 9.33 17.41 -18.98
CA SER A 512 9.70 17.55 -20.40
C SER A 512 8.80 16.78 -21.37
N LEU A 513 8.07 15.78 -20.87
CA LEU A 513 7.11 14.98 -21.65
C LEU A 513 5.69 15.55 -21.63
N GLY A 514 5.46 16.70 -20.99
CA GLY A 514 4.17 17.39 -20.96
C GLY A 514 3.20 16.87 -19.90
N SER A 515 3.69 16.17 -18.88
CA SER A 515 2.90 15.82 -17.69
C SER A 515 3.01 16.92 -16.63
N ALA A 516 1.87 17.35 -16.09
CA ALA A 516 1.77 18.36 -15.03
C ALA A 516 1.93 17.78 -13.60
#